data_AF-A0A351TN38-F1
#
_entry.id   AF-A0A351TN38-F1
#
_cell.length_a   1.000
_cell.length_b   1.000
_cell.length_c   1.000
_cell.angle_alpha   90.00
_cell.angle_beta   90.00
_cell.angle_gamma   90.00
#
_symmetry.space_group_name_H-M   'P 1'
#
loop_
_entity.id
_entity.type
_entity.pdbx_description
1 polymer ?
#
loop_
_entity_poly.entity_id
_entity_poly.type
_entity_poly.pdbx_seq_one_letter_code
_entity_poly.pdbx_strand_id
1 'polypeptide(L)'
;MAKKEVKNRYGVQVGDIFNWSSHDEDEGGYCFYQVIALRGETQVAVRSIRKKVIAFDGHCREGVVPLPNVWGSDEILVRKVLEGTGTPGAGLKIFEDGACGACIKVFEGWLGYAYLDRREIYIYHTGRGYSDFLREYQPEIAKQLDLNKGSGVFAIDRPFEWFGDDCPVVIRYPDGREQEAILKELLHWDEERTNRRI
;
A
#
# COMPACT_ATOMS: atom_id res chain seq x y z
N MET A 1 37.63 7.31 17.56
CA MET A 1 36.58 8.34 17.71
C MET A 1 35.23 7.65 17.51
N ALA A 2 34.37 7.60 18.53
CA ALA A 2 33.04 7.04 18.39
C ALA A 2 32.20 7.97 17.50
N LYS A 3 31.63 7.43 16.41
CA LYS A 3 30.76 8.19 15.49
C LYS A 3 29.51 8.56 16.29
N LYS A 4 29.29 9.86 16.52
CA LYS A 4 28.08 10.35 17.21
C LYS A 4 26.86 9.84 16.44
N GLU A 5 25.98 9.12 17.12
CA GLU A 5 24.74 8.63 16.53
C GLU A 5 23.92 9.84 16.07
N VAL A 6 23.61 9.90 14.77
CA VAL A 6 22.78 10.96 14.22
C VAL A 6 21.34 10.63 14.57
N LYS A 7 20.70 11.45 15.40
CA LYS A 7 19.28 11.29 15.76
C LYS A 7 18.47 12.36 15.04
N ASN A 8 17.39 11.95 14.38
CA ASN A 8 16.44 12.88 13.79
C ASN A 8 15.49 13.40 14.87
N ARG A 9 15.24 14.71 14.89
CA ARG A 9 14.39 15.39 15.89
C ARG A 9 12.94 14.90 15.87
N TYR A 10 12.46 14.41 14.73
CA TYR A 10 11.08 13.94 14.53
C TYR A 10 10.92 12.44 14.76
N GLY A 11 11.92 11.77 15.34
CA GLY A 11 11.86 10.34 15.63
C GLY A 11 12.02 9.43 14.40
N VAL A 12 12.38 9.99 13.24
CA VAL A 12 12.61 9.23 12.00
C VAL A 12 13.93 8.45 12.05
N GLN A 13 13.90 7.21 11.60
CA GLN A 13 15.01 6.26 11.59
C GLN A 13 15.32 5.76 10.17
N VAL A 14 16.52 5.21 9.98
CA VAL A 14 16.83 4.48 8.74
C VAL A 14 15.93 3.25 8.67
N GLY A 15 15.30 3.02 7.52
CA GLY A 15 14.32 1.96 7.32
C GLY A 15 12.87 2.40 7.48
N ASP A 16 12.58 3.55 8.11
CA ASP A 16 11.21 4.10 8.14
C ASP A 16 10.71 4.34 6.70
N ILE A 17 9.41 4.15 6.50
CA ILE A 17 8.75 4.29 5.20
C ILE A 17 7.73 5.43 5.27
N PHE A 18 7.90 6.40 4.39
CA PHE A 18 6.89 7.42 4.13
C PHE A 18 5.97 6.92 3.01
N ASN A 19 4.66 7.06 3.20
CA ASN A 19 3.66 6.76 2.18
C ASN A 19 3.08 8.07 1.64
N TRP A 20 2.98 8.16 0.33
CA TRP A 20 2.19 9.16 -0.34
C TRP A 20 0.99 8.47 -0.95
N SER A 21 -0.20 9.03 -0.76
CA SER A 21 -1.44 8.55 -1.34
C SER A 21 -2.10 9.66 -2.16
N SER A 22 -2.59 9.33 -3.34
CA SER A 22 -3.56 10.14 -4.07
C SER A 22 -4.82 9.35 -4.29
N HIS A 23 -5.96 10.00 -4.16
CA HIS A 23 -7.27 9.44 -4.44
C HIS A 23 -8.06 10.45 -5.25
N ASP A 24 -8.58 10.04 -6.39
CA ASP A 24 -9.72 10.68 -7.04
C ASP A 24 -10.93 9.74 -7.00
N GLU A 25 -12.01 10.09 -7.70
CA GLU A 25 -13.27 9.34 -7.66
C GLU A 25 -13.14 7.95 -8.30
N ASP A 26 -12.19 7.77 -9.22
CA ASP A 26 -12.08 6.59 -10.07
C ASP A 26 -10.80 5.77 -9.77
N GLU A 27 -9.74 6.42 -9.31
CA GLU A 27 -8.43 5.81 -9.10
C GLU A 27 -7.72 6.35 -7.86
N GLY A 28 -7.02 5.45 -7.18
CA GLY A 28 -6.12 5.77 -6.09
C GLY A 28 -4.75 5.17 -6.30
N GLY A 29 -3.74 5.76 -5.67
CA GLY A 29 -2.37 5.29 -5.80
C GLY A 29 -1.55 5.56 -4.55
N TYR A 30 -0.80 4.55 -4.11
CA TYR A 30 0.26 4.72 -3.11
C TYR A 30 1.64 4.70 -3.77
N CYS A 31 2.50 5.62 -3.33
CA CYS A 31 3.94 5.59 -3.54
C CYS A 31 4.62 5.50 -2.18
N PHE A 32 5.65 4.68 -2.06
CA PHE A 32 6.37 4.47 -0.80
C PHE A 32 7.81 4.91 -0.93
N TYR A 33 8.34 5.55 0.11
CA TYR A 33 9.69 6.10 0.16
C TYR A 33 10.39 5.65 1.45
N GLN A 34 11.42 4.81 1.32
CA GLN A 34 12.18 4.32 2.45
C GLN A 34 13.34 5.26 2.78
N VAL A 35 13.54 5.54 4.07
CA VAL A 35 14.70 6.28 4.58
C VAL A 35 15.95 5.41 4.47
N ILE A 36 16.91 5.86 3.66
CA ILE A 36 18.19 5.17 3.45
C ILE A 36 19.33 5.78 4.29
N ALA A 37 19.20 7.04 4.70
CA ALA A 37 20.17 7.69 5.58
C ALA A 37 19.56 8.91 6.30
N LEU A 38 20.02 9.17 7.51
CA LEU A 38 19.75 10.44 8.22
C LEU A 38 20.79 11.49 7.82
N ARG A 39 20.33 12.73 7.58
CA ARG A 39 21.17 13.87 7.18
C ARG A 39 21.05 14.97 8.24
N GLY A 40 21.68 14.75 9.38
CA GLY A 40 21.54 15.62 10.55
C GLY A 40 20.18 15.44 11.23
N GLU A 41 19.75 16.45 11.98
CA GLU A 41 18.58 16.34 12.86
C GLU A 41 17.24 16.54 12.16
N THR A 42 17.22 17.12 10.95
CA THR A 42 15.96 17.55 10.29
C THR A 42 15.83 17.08 8.86
N GLN A 43 16.81 16.39 8.30
CA GLN A 43 16.76 15.90 6.93
C GLN A 43 16.99 14.40 6.86
N VAL A 44 16.43 13.81 5.81
CA VAL A 44 16.57 12.39 5.46
C VAL A 44 16.89 12.27 3.98
N ALA A 45 17.65 11.25 3.63
CA ALA A 45 17.72 10.75 2.27
C ALA A 45 16.72 9.60 2.15
N VAL A 46 15.80 9.69 1.19
CA VAL A 46 14.80 8.66 0.90
C VAL A 46 14.93 8.18 -0.53
N ARG A 47 14.43 6.97 -0.79
CA ARG A 47 14.37 6.36 -2.11
C ARG A 47 13.04 5.66 -2.28
N SER A 48 12.45 5.73 -3.48
CA SER A 48 11.18 5.04 -3.71
C SER A 48 11.37 3.52 -3.69
N ILE A 49 10.39 2.82 -3.13
CA ILE A 49 10.35 1.36 -3.07
C ILE A 49 9.11 0.83 -3.79
N ARG A 50 9.20 -0.42 -4.25
CA ARG A 50 8.08 -1.13 -4.88
C ARG A 50 7.02 -1.51 -3.85
N LYS A 51 5.87 -1.97 -4.34
CA LYS A 51 4.75 -2.51 -3.55
C LYS A 51 4.19 -3.76 -4.23
N LYS A 52 3.44 -4.57 -3.51
CA LYS A 52 2.65 -5.69 -4.04
C LYS A 52 1.27 -5.75 -3.39
N VAL A 53 0.31 -6.35 -4.10
CA VAL A 53 -1.05 -6.59 -3.59
C VAL A 53 -1.04 -7.85 -2.74
N ILE A 54 -1.75 -7.84 -1.62
CA ILE A 54 -1.91 -9.00 -0.73
C ILE A 54 -3.37 -9.35 -0.49
N ALA A 55 -4.29 -8.45 -0.82
CA ALA A 55 -5.70 -8.64 -0.59
C ALA A 55 -6.55 -7.87 -1.59
N PHE A 56 -7.77 -8.32 -1.84
CA PHE A 56 -8.76 -7.60 -2.63
C PHE A 56 -10.19 -7.95 -2.21
N ASP A 57 -11.15 -7.06 -2.46
CA ASP A 57 -12.60 -7.33 -2.33
C ASP A 57 -13.33 -7.30 -3.68
N GLY A 58 -14.66 -7.31 -3.68
CA GLY A 58 -15.49 -7.16 -4.88
C GLY A 58 -15.88 -5.71 -5.24
N HIS A 59 -15.35 -4.71 -4.55
CA HIS A 59 -15.78 -3.29 -4.61
C HIS A 59 -14.66 -2.33 -5.09
N CYS A 60 -13.73 -2.83 -5.90
CA CYS A 60 -12.55 -2.11 -6.43
C CYS A 60 -11.47 -1.77 -5.39
N ARG A 61 -11.40 -2.49 -4.26
CA ARG A 61 -10.36 -2.25 -3.25
C ARG A 61 -9.33 -3.36 -3.25
N GLU A 62 -8.08 -2.93 -3.15
CA GLU A 62 -6.93 -3.80 -3.04
C GLU A 62 -6.06 -3.37 -1.85
N GLY A 63 -5.69 -4.32 -1.00
CA GLY A 63 -4.70 -4.12 0.05
C GLY A 63 -3.30 -4.32 -0.49
N VAL A 64 -2.44 -3.32 -0.35
CA VAL A 64 -1.03 -3.38 -0.78
C VAL A 64 -0.07 -3.24 0.38
N VAL A 65 1.09 -3.88 0.24
CA VAL A 65 2.21 -3.77 1.16
C VAL A 65 3.40 -3.13 0.47
N PRO A 66 4.17 -2.25 1.14
CA PRO A 66 5.46 -1.81 0.64
C PRO A 66 6.45 -2.98 0.63
N LEU A 67 7.44 -2.94 -0.26
CA LEU A 67 8.55 -3.89 -0.31
C LEU A 67 9.86 -3.19 0.10
N PRO A 68 10.24 -3.25 1.40
CA PRO A 68 11.47 -2.63 1.87
C PRO A 68 12.69 -3.15 1.11
N ASN A 69 13.61 -2.24 0.78
CA ASN A 69 14.85 -2.51 0.05
C ASN A 69 14.67 -3.02 -1.39
N VAL A 70 13.45 -3.01 -1.93
CA VAL A 70 13.18 -3.28 -3.35
C VAL A 70 12.94 -1.97 -4.07
N TRP A 71 13.97 -1.44 -4.72
CA TRP A 71 13.95 -0.08 -5.26
C TRP A 71 13.00 0.08 -6.45
N GLY A 72 12.18 1.13 -6.38
CA GLY A 72 11.28 1.56 -7.46
C GLY A 72 11.94 2.54 -8.43
N SER A 73 12.95 3.28 -7.98
CA SER A 73 13.73 4.25 -8.77
C SER A 73 15.18 4.24 -8.28
N ASP A 74 16.14 4.68 -9.10
CA ASP A 74 17.53 4.96 -8.71
C ASP A 74 17.73 6.34 -8.06
N GLU A 75 16.71 7.20 -8.13
CA GLU A 75 16.76 8.54 -7.59
C GLU A 75 16.77 8.55 -6.05
N ILE A 76 17.70 9.31 -5.47
CA ILE A 76 17.77 9.58 -4.02
C ILE A 76 17.31 11.01 -3.76
N LEU A 77 16.26 11.14 -2.95
CA LEU A 77 15.68 12.41 -2.58
C LEU A 77 16.17 12.82 -1.19
N VAL A 78 16.92 13.91 -1.09
CA VAL A 78 17.19 14.54 0.20
C VAL A 78 16.04 15.48 0.53
N ARG A 79 15.35 15.23 1.65
CA ARG A 79 14.14 15.96 2.06
C ARG A 79 14.24 16.43 3.50
N LYS A 80 13.68 17.61 3.75
CA LYS A 80 13.43 18.11 5.10
C LYS A 80 12.23 17.37 5.68
N VAL A 81 12.39 16.86 6.89
CA VAL A 81 11.31 16.30 7.69
C VAL A 81 10.56 17.45 8.34
N LEU A 82 9.23 17.39 8.25
CA LEU A 82 8.32 18.32 8.87
C LEU A 82 7.47 17.56 9.88
N GLU A 83 6.97 18.28 10.87
CA GLU A 83 5.90 17.78 11.71
C GLU A 83 4.64 17.68 10.84
N GLY A 84 3.97 16.52 10.84
CA GLY A 84 2.75 16.33 10.06
C GLY A 84 1.64 17.12 10.68
N THR A 85 1.54 18.37 10.26
CA THR A 85 0.33 19.15 10.38
C THR A 85 -0.68 18.52 9.43
N GLY A 86 -1.86 18.13 9.93
CA GLY A 86 -2.98 17.78 9.05
C GLY A 86 -3.11 18.85 7.97
N THR A 87 -3.17 18.42 6.71
CA THR A 87 -3.31 19.30 5.55
C THR A 87 -4.45 20.30 5.81
N PRO A 88 -4.34 21.59 5.45
CA PRO A 88 -5.48 22.51 5.56
C PRO A 88 -6.65 21.97 4.74
N GLY A 89 -7.73 21.53 5.41
CA GLY A 89 -8.92 20.94 4.79
C GLY A 89 -9.03 19.41 4.86
N ALA A 90 -7.97 18.69 5.23
CA ALA A 90 -8.05 17.28 5.60
C ALA A 90 -7.91 17.21 7.12
N GLY A 91 -8.93 16.72 7.81
CA GLY A 91 -8.91 16.60 9.28
C GLY A 91 -7.61 15.97 9.77
N LEU A 92 -7.13 16.40 10.94
CA LEU A 92 -5.98 15.81 11.62
C LEU A 92 -6.13 14.28 11.56
N LYS A 93 -5.24 13.57 10.85
CA LYS A 93 -5.05 12.14 11.09
C LYS A 93 -4.27 12.04 12.39
N ILE A 94 -4.99 12.19 13.51
CA ILE A 94 -4.52 11.70 14.80
C ILE A 94 -4.53 10.19 14.63
N PHE A 95 -3.36 9.58 14.53
CA PHE A 95 -3.26 8.14 14.74
C PHE A 95 -3.71 7.87 16.19
N GLU A 96 -4.36 6.74 16.46
CA GLU A 96 -5.00 6.42 17.76
C GLU A 96 -4.03 6.47 18.97
N ASP A 97 -2.73 6.56 18.70
CA ASP A 97 -1.60 6.70 19.61
C ASP A 97 -1.05 8.12 19.78
N GLY A 98 -1.70 9.16 19.23
CA GLY A 98 -1.39 10.56 19.53
C GLY A 98 -0.07 11.08 18.95
N ALA A 99 0.56 10.36 18.03
CA ALA A 99 1.73 10.83 17.30
C ALA A 99 1.32 11.76 16.16
N CYS A 100 1.70 13.03 16.23
CA CYS A 100 1.80 13.87 15.03
C CYS A 100 2.80 13.19 14.07
N GLY A 101 2.32 12.52 13.02
CA GLY A 101 3.18 11.77 12.10
C GLY A 101 4.18 12.69 11.41
N ALA A 102 5.44 12.30 11.23
CA ALA A 102 6.39 13.08 10.44
C ALA A 102 5.99 13.08 8.96
N CYS A 103 6.32 14.12 8.20
CA CYS A 103 6.12 14.10 6.74
C CYS A 103 7.31 14.68 5.96
N ILE A 104 7.36 14.35 4.68
CA ILE A 104 8.34 14.88 3.72
C ILE A 104 7.62 15.36 2.46
N LYS A 105 8.13 16.41 1.84
CA LYS A 105 7.66 16.86 0.54
C LYS A 105 8.29 16.01 -0.57
N VAL A 106 7.50 15.36 -1.41
CA VAL A 106 7.96 14.50 -2.51
C VAL A 106 7.81 15.16 -3.89
N PHE A 107 6.85 16.06 -4.09
CA PHE A 107 6.71 16.89 -5.30
C PHE A 107 6.22 18.31 -5.00
N GLU A 108 6.32 19.19 -6.00
CA GLU A 108 5.82 20.57 -5.93
C GLU A 108 4.30 20.62 -6.10
N GLY A 109 3.59 21.30 -5.19
CA GLY A 109 2.12 21.44 -5.20
C GLY A 109 1.45 21.16 -3.85
N TRP A 110 0.13 21.37 -3.80
CA TRP A 110 -0.68 21.25 -2.57
C TRP A 110 -0.78 19.81 -2.02
N LEU A 111 -0.68 18.79 -2.88
CA LEU A 111 -0.80 17.36 -2.49
C LEU A 111 0.54 16.64 -2.34
N GLY A 112 1.63 17.40 -2.27
CA GLY A 112 3.02 16.93 -2.42
C GLY A 112 3.65 16.20 -1.24
N TYR A 113 2.91 15.75 -0.23
CA TYR A 113 3.50 15.26 1.03
C TYR A 113 3.32 13.76 1.23
N ALA A 114 4.42 13.07 1.50
CA ALA A 114 4.42 11.70 1.98
C ALA A 114 4.52 11.70 3.51
N TYR A 115 3.70 10.88 4.18
CA TYR A 115 3.57 10.83 5.63
C TYR A 115 4.20 9.54 6.16
N LEU A 116 4.87 9.64 7.31
CA LEU A 116 5.34 8.49 8.04
C LEU A 116 4.12 7.77 8.60
N ASP A 117 3.89 6.56 8.11
CA ASP A 117 2.84 5.66 8.55
C ASP A 117 3.46 4.28 8.71
N ARG A 118 3.14 3.61 9.81
CA ARG A 118 3.70 2.30 10.17
C ARG A 118 2.69 1.18 10.00
N ARG A 119 1.58 1.43 9.32
CA ARG A 119 0.69 0.38 8.84
C ARG A 119 1.44 -0.58 7.92
N GLU A 120 1.11 -1.86 8.06
CA GLU A 120 1.66 -2.91 7.22
C GLU A 120 0.93 -2.97 5.87
N ILE A 121 -0.39 -2.72 5.88
CA ILE A 121 -1.29 -2.85 4.73
C ILE A 121 -1.98 -1.52 4.46
N TYR A 122 -2.00 -1.11 3.19
CA TYR A 122 -2.62 0.13 2.70
C TYR A 122 -3.73 -0.21 1.72
N ILE A 123 -4.92 0.36 1.91
CA ILE A 123 -6.07 0.13 1.02
C ILE A 123 -6.01 1.11 -0.14
N TYR A 124 -5.87 0.58 -1.35
CA TYR A 124 -5.88 1.34 -2.60
C TYR A 124 -7.11 1.03 -3.43
N HIS A 125 -7.64 2.06 -4.06
CA HIS A 125 -8.70 1.98 -5.05
C HIS A 125 -8.07 1.91 -6.42
N THR A 126 -8.49 0.94 -7.20
CA THR A 126 -7.86 0.63 -8.49
C THR A 126 -8.88 0.83 -9.58
N GLY A 127 -8.40 1.15 -10.80
CA GLY A 127 -9.16 0.89 -12.02
C GLY A 127 -9.38 -0.61 -12.21
N ARG A 128 -9.16 -1.17 -13.41
CA ARG A 128 -9.37 -2.61 -13.63
C ARG A 128 -8.34 -3.47 -12.88
N GLY A 129 -8.74 -4.08 -11.76
CA GLY A 129 -7.87 -4.82 -10.85
C GLY A 129 -8.38 -6.22 -10.48
N TYR A 130 -7.80 -6.85 -9.45
CA TYR A 130 -8.16 -8.18 -8.96
C TYR A 130 -9.63 -8.24 -8.56
N SER A 131 -10.12 -7.16 -7.96
CA SER A 131 -11.53 -6.99 -7.60
C SER A 131 -12.49 -7.10 -8.77
N ASP A 132 -12.09 -6.63 -9.95
CA ASP A 132 -12.97 -6.66 -11.12
C ASP A 132 -13.02 -8.05 -11.75
N PHE A 133 -11.89 -8.75 -11.80
CA PHE A 133 -11.85 -10.15 -12.19
C PHE A 133 -12.69 -11.01 -11.25
N LEU A 134 -12.56 -10.80 -9.94
CA LEU A 134 -13.39 -11.52 -8.97
C LEU A 134 -14.88 -11.25 -9.20
N ARG A 135 -15.26 -10.00 -9.48
CA ARG A 135 -16.66 -9.64 -9.74
C ARG A 135 -17.19 -10.24 -11.04
N GLU A 136 -16.35 -10.35 -12.05
CA GLU A 136 -16.68 -10.91 -13.36
C GLU A 136 -16.92 -12.42 -13.28
N TYR A 137 -16.02 -13.17 -12.64
CA TYR A 137 -16.06 -14.63 -12.63
C TYR A 137 -16.70 -15.24 -11.37
N GLN A 138 -16.72 -14.51 -10.26
CA GLN A 138 -17.25 -14.95 -8.98
C GLN A 138 -18.18 -13.88 -8.35
N PRO A 139 -19.22 -13.43 -9.07
CA PRO A 139 -20.04 -12.27 -8.67
C PRO A 139 -20.71 -12.47 -7.30
N GLU A 140 -21.11 -13.68 -6.95
CA GLU A 140 -21.79 -13.94 -5.68
C GLU A 140 -20.84 -13.96 -4.49
N ILE A 141 -19.57 -14.30 -4.70
CA ILE A 141 -18.53 -14.11 -3.69
C ILE A 141 -18.24 -12.61 -3.57
N ALA A 142 -17.97 -11.94 -4.69
CA ALA A 142 -17.61 -10.53 -4.73
C ALA A 142 -18.61 -9.62 -4.00
N LYS A 143 -19.93 -9.82 -4.18
CA LYS A 143 -20.98 -9.02 -3.51
C LYS A 143 -20.96 -9.10 -1.99
N GLN A 144 -20.35 -10.14 -1.42
CA GLN A 144 -20.29 -10.36 0.02
C GLN A 144 -19.06 -9.74 0.67
N LEU A 145 -18.00 -9.45 -0.10
CA LEU A 145 -16.70 -9.07 0.45
C LEU A 145 -16.53 -7.56 0.51
N ASP A 146 -15.98 -7.09 1.62
CA ASP A 146 -15.72 -5.69 1.92
C ASP A 146 -14.44 -5.58 2.78
N LEU A 147 -13.34 -5.13 2.17
CA LEU A 147 -12.02 -5.07 2.85
C LEU A 147 -12.04 -4.14 4.06
N ASN A 148 -12.84 -3.07 4.03
CA ASN A 148 -12.95 -2.14 5.15
C ASN A 148 -13.64 -2.78 6.37
N LYS A 149 -14.36 -3.89 6.17
CA LYS A 149 -14.99 -4.68 7.25
C LYS A 149 -14.17 -5.92 7.62
N GLY A 150 -12.96 -6.05 7.10
CA GLY A 150 -12.07 -7.18 7.37
C GLY A 150 -12.40 -8.46 6.60
N SER A 151 -13.27 -8.38 5.58
CA SER A 151 -13.60 -9.49 4.68
C SER A 151 -12.98 -9.27 3.30
N GLY A 152 -12.60 -10.32 2.59
CA GLY A 152 -11.84 -10.20 1.36
C GLY A 152 -11.14 -11.48 0.97
N VAL A 153 -10.43 -11.44 -0.15
CA VAL A 153 -9.48 -12.48 -0.55
C VAL A 153 -8.10 -12.05 -0.10
N PHE A 154 -7.38 -12.90 0.64
CA PHE A 154 -6.06 -12.61 1.20
C PHE A 154 -5.05 -13.67 0.76
N ALA A 155 -3.83 -13.24 0.45
CA ALA A 155 -2.69 -14.12 0.27
C ALA A 155 -2.38 -14.87 1.58
N ILE A 156 -2.09 -16.18 1.49
CA ILE A 156 -1.71 -16.98 2.66
C ILE A 156 -0.20 -16.91 2.92
N ASP A 157 0.61 -17.05 1.88
CA ASP A 157 2.07 -17.19 2.00
C ASP A 157 2.84 -15.97 1.47
N ARG A 158 2.45 -15.43 0.32
CA ARG A 158 3.15 -14.34 -0.37
C ARG A 158 2.22 -13.38 -1.08
N PRO A 159 2.55 -12.07 -1.13
CA PRO A 159 1.83 -11.10 -1.94
C PRO A 159 1.71 -11.53 -3.41
N PHE A 160 0.61 -11.18 -4.04
CA PHE A 160 0.33 -11.41 -5.45
C PHE A 160 1.36 -10.67 -6.32
N GLU A 161 1.99 -11.42 -7.22
CA GLU A 161 2.82 -10.88 -8.28
C GLU A 161 1.95 -10.51 -9.47
N TRP A 162 1.11 -11.44 -9.93
CA TRP A 162 0.26 -11.27 -11.08
C TRP A 162 -1.06 -12.05 -10.96
N PHE A 163 -2.06 -11.70 -11.79
CA PHE A 163 -3.37 -12.36 -11.83
C PHE A 163 -3.31 -13.88 -12.06
N GLY A 164 -2.26 -14.35 -12.71
CA GLY A 164 -2.07 -15.76 -13.05
C GLY A 164 -1.29 -16.57 -12.02
N ASP A 165 -1.03 -16.02 -10.84
CA ASP A 165 -0.29 -16.75 -9.82
C ASP A 165 -1.10 -17.94 -9.31
N ASP A 166 -0.42 -19.07 -9.10
CA ASP A 166 -0.93 -20.24 -8.40
C ASP A 166 -0.86 -20.08 -6.86
N CYS A 167 -0.85 -18.84 -6.39
CA CYS A 167 -0.75 -18.49 -4.98
C CYS A 167 -1.98 -19.01 -4.21
N PRO A 168 -1.77 -19.70 -3.06
CA PRO A 168 -2.85 -20.05 -2.17
C PRO A 168 -3.44 -18.80 -1.51
N VAL A 169 -4.77 -18.71 -1.52
CA VAL A 169 -5.52 -17.60 -0.94
C VAL A 169 -6.58 -18.08 0.01
N VAL A 170 -6.93 -17.24 0.97
CA VAL A 170 -8.09 -17.42 1.84
C VAL A 170 -9.13 -16.35 1.52
N ILE A 171 -10.35 -16.80 1.25
CA ILE A 171 -11.54 -15.95 1.17
C ILE A 171 -12.12 -15.89 2.58
N ARG A 172 -12.04 -14.72 3.21
CA ARG A 172 -12.65 -14.46 4.52
C ARG A 172 -13.97 -13.73 4.32
N TYR A 173 -15.06 -14.37 4.74
CA TYR A 173 -16.41 -13.81 4.68
C TYR A 173 -16.73 -12.94 5.90
N PRO A 174 -17.70 -12.02 5.81
CA PRO A 174 -18.09 -11.16 6.93
C PRO A 174 -18.59 -11.91 8.19
N ASP A 175 -19.09 -13.14 8.01
CA ASP A 175 -19.58 -14.00 9.09
C ASP A 175 -18.46 -14.80 9.78
N GLY A 176 -17.20 -14.58 9.40
CA GLY A 176 -16.04 -15.27 9.94
C GLY A 176 -15.75 -16.63 9.30
N ARG A 177 -16.55 -17.08 8.31
CA ARG A 177 -16.17 -18.26 7.52
C ARG A 177 -14.92 -17.95 6.69
N GLU A 178 -14.08 -18.95 6.54
CA GLU A 178 -12.91 -18.91 5.70
C GLU A 178 -12.96 -20.07 4.69
N GLN A 179 -12.57 -19.78 3.45
CA GLN A 179 -12.47 -20.77 2.37
C GLN A 179 -11.13 -20.61 1.65
N GLU A 180 -10.37 -21.68 1.56
CA GLU A 180 -9.14 -21.70 0.77
C GLU A 180 -9.43 -21.86 -0.73
N ALA A 181 -8.61 -21.23 -1.55
CA ALA A 181 -8.64 -21.33 -3.01
C ALA A 181 -7.24 -21.07 -3.59
N ILE A 182 -7.11 -21.23 -4.91
CA ILE A 182 -5.94 -20.81 -5.67
C ILE A 182 -6.29 -19.55 -6.47
N LEU A 183 -5.43 -18.52 -6.43
CA LEU A 183 -5.71 -17.21 -7.01
C LEU A 183 -6.10 -17.28 -8.50
N LYS A 184 -5.26 -17.88 -9.35
CA LYS A 184 -5.55 -18.00 -10.79
C LYS A 184 -6.84 -18.74 -11.12
N GLU A 185 -7.23 -19.71 -10.29
CA GLU A 185 -8.47 -20.47 -10.45
C GLU A 185 -9.67 -19.63 -10.05
N LEU A 186 -9.58 -18.95 -8.89
CA LEU A 186 -10.61 -18.03 -8.40
C LEU A 186 -10.92 -16.92 -9.41
N LEU A 187 -9.90 -16.43 -10.10
CA LEU A 187 -10.00 -15.35 -11.08
C LEU A 187 -10.19 -15.85 -12.51
N HIS A 188 -10.32 -17.16 -12.74
CA HIS A 188 -10.46 -17.77 -14.07
C HIS A 188 -9.44 -17.25 -15.10
N TRP A 189 -8.20 -16.97 -14.66
CA TRP A 189 -7.23 -16.22 -15.46
C TRP A 189 -6.78 -16.97 -16.72
N ASP A 190 -6.67 -18.30 -16.66
CA ASP A 190 -6.27 -19.12 -17.81
C ASP A 190 -7.35 -19.14 -18.91
N GLU A 191 -8.64 -19.07 -18.53
CA GLU A 191 -9.77 -18.96 -19.46
C GLU A 191 -9.77 -17.60 -20.15
N GLU A 192 -9.56 -16.52 -19.39
CA GLU A 192 -9.48 -15.16 -19.94
C GLU A 192 -8.33 -15.00 -20.94
N ARG A 193 -7.14 -15.54 -20.62
CA ARG A 193 -5.99 -15.49 -21.54
C ARG A 193 -6.26 -16.20 -22.86
N THR A 194 -7.08 -17.25 -22.84
CA THR A 194 -7.43 -18.03 -24.03
C THR A 194 -8.42 -17.24 -24.91
N ASN A 195 -9.43 -16.62 -24.30
CA ASN A 195 -10.41 -15.79 -25.01
C ASN A 195 -9.81 -14.54 -25.66
N ARG A 196 -8.76 -13.95 -25.07
CA ARG A 196 -8.05 -12.79 -25.63
C ARG A 196 -7.08 -13.11 -26.77
N ARG A 197 -6.82 -14.37 -27.06
CA ARG A 197 -5.92 -14.81 -28.15
C ARG A 197 -6.64 -15.11 -29.45
N ILE A 198 -7.97 -14.95 -29.49
CA ILE A 198 -8.83 -15.13 -30.67
C ILE A 198 -9.14 -13.76 -31.30
#